data_AF-A0A453I8U7-F1
#
_entry.id   AF-A0A453I8U7-F1
#
_cell.length_a   1.000
_cell.length_b   1.000
_cell.length_c   1.000
_cell.angle_alpha   90.00
_cell.angle_beta   90.00
_cell.angle_gamma   90.00
#
_symmetry.space_group_name_H-M   'P 1'
#
loop_
_entity.id
_entity.type
_entity.pdbx_description
1 polymer ?
#
loop_
_entity_poly.entity_id
_entity_poly.type
_entity_poly.pdbx_seq_one_letter_code
_entity_poly.pdbx_strand_id
1 'polypeptide(L)'
;SQWKWLLERSKQLAVVLEKPDLWEDPVFAGNVSREQGELMGKIKSVNQFEQQLMEHIDMLRLAREEGDNELETESMRALADMRRDAKEKELNALLSGDNDVYPCFIE
;
A
#
# COMPACT_ATOMS: atom_id res chain seq x y z
N SER A 1 -13.28 6.90 5.75
CA SER A 1 -12.78 5.79 4.93
C SER A 1 -11.66 5.08 5.66
N GLN A 2 -11.58 3.76 5.57
CA GLN A 2 -10.54 2.94 6.21
C GLN A 2 -9.12 3.42 5.88
N TRP A 3 -8.89 3.87 4.64
CA TRP A 3 -7.62 4.45 4.21
C TRP A 3 -7.17 5.67 5.03
N LYS A 4 -8.06 6.64 5.28
CA LYS A 4 -7.74 7.83 6.09
C LYS A 4 -7.35 7.43 7.52
N TRP A 5 -8.00 6.42 8.07
CA TRP A 5 -7.67 5.89 9.38
C TRP A 5 -6.28 5.22 9.40
N LEU A 6 -5.93 4.40 8.39
CA LEU A 6 -4.60 3.78 8.29
C LEU A 6 -3.47 4.81 8.26
N LEU A 7 -3.65 5.90 7.50
CA LEU A 7 -2.69 6.99 7.43
C LEU A 7 -2.53 7.70 8.79
N GLU A 8 -3.65 7.97 9.47
CA GLU A 8 -3.62 8.62 10.78
C GLU A 8 -3.01 7.71 11.86
N ARG A 9 -3.35 6.42 11.85
CA ARG A 9 -2.76 5.41 12.74
C ARG A 9 -1.26 5.32 12.55
N SER A 10 -0.78 5.29 11.31
CA SER A 10 0.66 5.25 11.02
C SER A 10 1.39 6.50 11.52
N LYS A 11 0.77 7.69 11.42
CA LYS A 11 1.34 8.92 12.00
C LYS A 11 1.41 8.85 13.52
N GLN A 12 0.36 8.35 14.17
CA GLN A 12 0.32 8.20 15.63
C GLN A 12 1.40 7.23 16.12
N LEU A 13 1.58 6.08 15.44
CA LEU A 13 2.61 5.12 15.78
C LEU A 13 4.02 5.69 15.57
N ALA A 14 4.23 6.50 14.52
CA ALA A 14 5.50 7.20 14.32
C ALA A 14 5.83 8.14 15.50
N VAL A 15 4.83 8.90 15.98
CA VAL A 15 5.00 9.76 17.17
C VAL A 15 5.33 8.93 18.42
N VAL A 16 4.74 7.75 18.58
CA VAL A 16 5.08 6.85 19.71
C VAL A 16 6.50 6.33 19.59
N LEU A 17 6.97 5.97 18.39
CA LEU A 17 8.34 5.50 18.11
C LEU A 17 9.43 6.54 18.39
N GLU A 18 9.08 7.82 18.28
CA GLU A 18 10.00 8.94 18.59
C GLU A 18 10.18 9.17 20.10
N LYS A 19 9.35 8.55 20.95
CA LYS A 19 9.44 8.76 22.39
C LYS A 19 10.61 7.98 23.02
N PRO A 20 11.47 8.62 23.82
CA PRO A 20 12.64 7.96 24.41
C PRO A 20 12.29 6.92 25.49
N ASP A 21 11.15 7.08 26.17
CA ASP A 21 10.63 6.16 27.18
C ASP A 21 9.99 4.89 26.59
N LEU A 22 9.77 4.84 25.26
CA LEU A 22 9.18 3.67 24.60
C LEU A 22 9.97 2.39 24.88
N TRP A 23 11.30 2.51 24.93
CA TRP A 23 12.21 1.38 25.09
C TRP A 23 12.31 0.86 26.53
N GLU A 24 11.62 1.50 27.49
CA GLU A 24 11.48 0.97 28.85
C GLU A 24 10.58 -0.27 28.89
N ASP A 25 9.67 -0.42 27.92
CA ASP A 25 8.90 -1.64 27.68
C ASP A 25 9.23 -2.22 26.29
N PRO A 26 10.17 -3.17 26.20
CA PRO A 26 10.61 -3.73 24.92
C PRO A 26 9.50 -4.53 24.21
N VAL A 27 8.53 -5.09 24.94
CA VAL A 27 7.40 -5.83 24.34
C VAL A 27 6.46 -4.84 23.65
N PHE A 28 6.14 -3.75 24.33
CA PHE A 28 5.34 -2.67 23.75
C PHE A 28 6.04 -2.01 22.54
N ALA A 29 7.34 -1.70 22.66
CA ALA A 29 8.14 -1.14 21.57
C ALA A 29 8.17 -2.06 20.33
N GLY A 30 8.30 -3.37 20.55
CA GLY A 30 8.26 -4.38 19.48
C GLY A 30 6.92 -4.43 18.75
N ASN A 31 5.81 -4.40 19.50
CA ASN A 31 4.47 -4.38 18.92
C ASN A 31 4.20 -3.12 18.09
N VAL A 32 4.57 -1.94 18.62
CA VAL A 32 4.42 -0.65 17.91
C VAL A 32 5.25 -0.63 16.63
N SER A 33 6.49 -1.12 16.68
CA SER A 33 7.38 -1.18 15.53
C SER A 33 6.85 -2.11 14.44
N ARG A 34 6.33 -3.28 14.83
CA ARG A 34 5.73 -4.23 13.90
C ARG A 34 4.48 -3.67 13.23
N GLU A 35 3.56 -3.12 14.01
CA GLU A 35 2.32 -2.52 13.49
C GLU A 35 2.65 -1.37 12.51
N GLN A 36 3.60 -0.51 12.87
CA GLN A 36 4.04 0.58 12.00
C GLN A 36 4.65 0.05 10.70
N GLY A 37 5.50 -0.97 10.77
CA GLY A 37 6.10 -1.58 9.58
C GLY A 37 5.05 -2.18 8.64
N GLU A 38 4.07 -2.89 9.18
CA GLU A 38 2.95 -3.46 8.41
C GLU A 38 2.10 -2.37 7.73
N LEU A 39 1.78 -1.29 8.45
CA LEU A 39 1.02 -0.16 7.89
C LEU A 39 1.81 0.60 6.82
N MET A 40 3.08 0.90 7.07
CA MET A 40 3.95 1.57 6.10
C MET A 40 4.14 0.72 4.84
N GLY A 41 4.25 -0.60 4.97
CA GLY A 41 4.32 -1.52 3.82
C GLY A 41 3.06 -1.43 2.95
N LYS A 42 1.88 -1.46 3.57
CA LYS A 42 0.60 -1.29 2.86
C LYS A 42 0.50 0.07 2.17
N ILE A 43 0.85 1.15 2.88
CA ILE A 43 0.81 2.51 2.34
C ILE A 43 1.75 2.65 1.14
N LYS A 44 2.99 2.17 1.27
CA LYS A 44 3.99 2.20 0.20
C LYS A 44 3.51 1.45 -1.04
N SER A 45 2.91 0.27 -0.85
CA SER A 45 2.39 -0.54 -1.96
C SER A 45 1.29 0.21 -2.74
N VAL A 46 0.36 0.87 -2.05
CA VAL A 46 -0.70 1.67 -2.69
C VAL A 46 -0.10 2.87 -3.43
N ASN A 47 0.81 3.61 -2.80
CA ASN A 47 1.43 4.77 -3.42
C ASN A 47 2.25 4.40 -4.67
N GLN A 48 2.97 3.27 -4.63
CA GLN A 48 3.70 2.76 -5.80
C GLN A 48 2.77 2.38 -6.93
N PHE A 49 1.63 1.76 -6.61
CA PHE A 49 0.62 1.40 -7.60
C PHE A 49 -0.03 2.64 -8.24
N GLU A 50 -0.34 3.67 -7.44
CA GLU A 50 -0.85 4.95 -7.93
C GLU A 50 0.18 5.65 -8.84
N GLN A 51 1.45 5.65 -8.45
CA GLN A 51 2.53 6.22 -9.24
C GLN A 51 2.66 5.52 -10.61
N GLN A 52 2.73 4.19 -10.64
CA GLN A 52 2.80 3.42 -11.88
C GLN A 52 1.60 3.69 -12.80
N LEU A 53 0.42 3.85 -12.21
CA LEU A 53 -0.79 4.16 -12.96
C LEU A 53 -0.67 5.51 -13.66
N MET A 54 -0.19 6.54 -12.95
CA MET A 54 0.03 7.87 -13.52
C MET A 54 1.10 7.83 -14.63
N GLU A 55 2.20 7.13 -14.40
CA GLU A 55 3.27 6.95 -15.39
C GLU A 55 2.74 6.34 -16.69
N HIS A 56 1.94 5.26 -16.62
CA HIS A 56 1.34 4.65 -17.82
C HIS A 56 0.28 5.52 -18.50
N ILE A 57 -0.48 6.32 -17.73
CA ILE A 57 -1.42 7.30 -18.30
C ILE A 57 -0.67 8.38 -19.08
N ASP A 58 0.43 8.88 -18.54
CA ASP A 58 1.22 9.91 -19.19
C ASP A 58 1.98 9.36 -20.41
N MET A 59 2.49 8.13 -20.36
CA MET A 59 3.04 7.44 -21.54
C MET A 59 2.00 7.26 -22.64
N LEU A 60 0.76 6.86 -22.28
CA LEU A 60 -0.32 6.72 -23.25
C LEU A 60 -0.67 8.07 -23.91
N ARG A 61 -0.64 9.17 -23.15
CA ARG A 61 -0.89 10.52 -23.70
C ARG A 61 0.22 10.91 -24.67
N LEU A 62 1.48 10.74 -24.28
CA LEU A 62 2.63 11.05 -25.13
C LEU A 62 2.61 10.24 -26.43
N ALA A 63 2.36 8.93 -26.34
CA ALA A 63 2.26 8.04 -27.50
C ALA A 63 1.20 8.52 -28.51
N ARG A 64 0.05 8.98 -28.02
CA ARG A 64 -1.03 9.52 -28.87
C ARG A 64 -0.66 10.84 -29.52
N GLU A 65 0.03 11.71 -28.80
CA GLU A 65 0.50 12.99 -29.32
C GLU A 65 1.56 12.79 -30.42
N GLU A 66 2.41 11.79 -30.26
CA GLU A 66 3.49 11.44 -31.20
C GLU A 66 3.02 10.51 -32.34
N GLY A 67 1.82 9.92 -32.23
CA GLY A 67 1.29 8.95 -33.18
C GLY A 67 1.96 7.57 -33.11
N ASP A 68 2.60 7.25 -31.97
CA ASP A 68 3.24 5.97 -31.71
C ASP A 68 2.21 4.90 -31.28
N ASN A 69 1.69 4.17 -32.26
CA ASN A 69 0.71 3.12 -32.04
C ASN A 69 1.26 1.91 -31.25
N GLU A 70 2.57 1.67 -31.29
CA GLU A 70 3.20 0.56 -30.57
C GLU A 70 3.23 0.89 -29.08
N LEU A 71 3.72 2.08 -28.72
CA LEU A 71 3.77 2.56 -27.35
C LEU A 71 2.38 2.78 -26.74
N GLU A 72 1.41 3.23 -27.55
CA GLU A 72 0.00 3.33 -27.11
C GLU A 72 -0.55 1.94 -26.76
N THR A 73 -0.31 0.93 -27.60
CA THR A 73 -0.79 -0.44 -27.35
C THR A 73 -0.13 -1.05 -26.12
N GLU A 74 1.18 -0.85 -25.95
CA GLU A 74 1.91 -1.31 -24.77
C GLU A 74 1.38 -0.67 -23.48
N SER A 75 1.22 0.65 -23.48
CA SER A 75 0.70 1.40 -22.32
C SER A 75 -0.72 0.97 -21.96
N MET A 76 -1.59 0.75 -22.96
CA MET A 76 -2.94 0.22 -22.73
C MET A 76 -2.93 -1.21 -22.15
N ARG A 77 -2.01 -2.08 -22.59
CA ARG A 77 -1.87 -3.42 -22.02
C ARG A 77 -1.44 -3.34 -20.56
N ALA A 78 -0.44 -2.52 -20.24
CA ALA A 78 0.01 -2.33 -18.86
C ALA A 78 -1.12 -1.85 -17.95
N LEU A 79 -1.91 -0.85 -18.37
CA LEU A 79 -3.09 -0.38 -17.64
C LEU A 79 -4.15 -1.47 -17.43
N ALA A 80 -4.36 -2.33 -18.43
CA ALA A 80 -5.30 -3.44 -18.34
C ALA A 80 -4.85 -4.52 -17.35
N ASP A 81 -3.56 -4.83 -17.31
CA ASP A 81 -2.96 -5.75 -16.34
C ASP A 81 -3.01 -5.17 -14.93
N MET A 82 -2.64 -3.90 -14.73
CA MET A 82 -2.76 -3.22 -13.45
C MET A 82 -4.19 -3.28 -12.89
N ARG A 83 -5.21 -3.08 -13.74
CA ARG A 83 -6.61 -3.22 -13.34
C ARG A 83 -6.95 -4.64 -12.88
N ARG A 84 -6.39 -5.68 -13.50
CA ARG A 84 -6.58 -7.07 -13.06
C ARG A 84 -5.96 -7.27 -11.68
N ASP A 85 -4.73 -6.81 -11.50
CA ASP A 85 -3.98 -6.97 -10.26
C ASP A 85 -4.66 -6.22 -9.09
N ALA A 86 -5.24 -5.04 -9.36
CA ALA A 86 -6.03 -4.31 -8.38
C ALA A 86 -7.27 -5.10 -7.91
N LYS A 87 -7.99 -5.76 -8.84
CA LYS A 87 -9.15 -6.61 -8.49
C LYS A 87 -8.75 -7.82 -7.66
N GLU A 88 -7.60 -8.43 -7.97
CA GLU A 88 -7.09 -9.55 -7.19
C GLU A 88 -6.71 -9.12 -5.76
N LYS A 89 -6.05 -7.96 -5.62
CA LYS A 89 -5.73 -7.37 -4.31
C LYS A 89 -6.99 -6.99 -3.52
N GLU A 90 -8.02 -6.46 -4.18
CA GLU A 90 -9.31 -6.17 -3.55
C GLU A 90 -9.98 -7.46 -3.05
N LEU A 91 -10.02 -8.50 -3.87
CA LEU A 91 -10.56 -9.81 -3.49
C LEU A 91 -9.81 -10.40 -2.29
N ASN A 92 -8.48 -10.36 -2.32
CA ASN A 92 -7.66 -10.83 -1.20
C ASN A 92 -7.91 -10.01 0.08
N ALA A 93 -8.05 -8.68 -0.04
CA ALA A 93 -8.37 -7.84 1.12
C ALA A 93 -9.76 -8.12 1.71
N LEU A 94 -10.76 -8.43 0.87
CA LEU A 94 -12.08 -8.87 1.33
C LEU A 94 -12.02 -10.21 2.06
N LEU A 95 -11.25 -11.17 1.53
CA LEU A 95 -11.08 -12.50 2.14
C LEU A 95 -10.25 -12.48 3.43
N SER A 96 -9.27 -11.60 3.53
CA SER A 96 -8.48 -11.37 4.76
C SER A 96 -9.22 -10.53 5.80
N GLY A 97 -10.32 -9.86 5.45
CA GLY A 97 -11.15 -9.10 6.39
C GLY A 97 -11.93 -9.99 7.37
N ASP A 98 -12.25 -11.22 6.98
CA ASP A 98 -13.01 -12.17 7.79
C ASP A 98 -12.13 -13.15 8.61
N ASN A 99 -10.85 -13.27 8.30
CA ASN A 99 -9.93 -14.18 8.99
C ASN A 99 -8.67 -13.43 9.51
N ASP A 100 -8.58 -13.36 10.84
CA ASP A 100 -7.40 -13.06 11.65
C ASP A 100 -6.82 -11.63 11.68
N VAL A 101 -7.41 -10.83 12.60
CA VAL A 101 -6.66 -9.81 13.36
C VAL A 101 -6.77 -10.10 14.87
N TYR A 102 -6.61 -11.37 15.26
CA TYR A 102 -6.21 -11.69 16.63
C TYR A 102 -4.80 -12.28 16.57
N PRO A 103 -3.76 -11.56 17.04
CA PRO A 103 -2.46 -12.15 17.17
C PRO A 103 -2.56 -13.30 18.19
N CYS A 104 -2.44 -14.53 17.71
CA CYS A 104 -2.16 -15.69 18.54
C CYS A 104 -0.76 -15.46 19.13
N PHE A 105 -0.71 -14.88 20.32
CA PHE A 105 0.46 -14.96 21.18
C PHE A 105 0.63 -16.43 21.53
N ILE A 106 1.66 -17.06 20.98
CA ILE A 106 2.16 -18.32 21.50
C ILE A 106 3.08 -17.93 22.67
N GLU A 107 2.67 -18.29 23.89
CA GLU A 107 3.50 -18.25 25.10
C GLU A 107 4.74 -19.15 24.99
#